data_AF-X1DEF4-F1
#
_entry.id   AF-X1DEF4-F1
#
_cell.length_a   1.000
_cell.length_b   1.000
_cell.length_c   1.000
_cell.angle_alpha   90.00
_cell.angle_beta   90.00
_cell.angle_gamma   90.00
#
_symmetry.space_group_name_H-M   'P 1'
#
loop_
_entity.id
_entity.type
_entity.pdbx_description
1 polymer ?
#
loop_
_entity_poly.entity_id
_entity_poly.type
_entity_poly.pdbx_seq_one_letter_code
_entity_poly.pdbx_strand_id
1 'polypeptide(L)'
;LIGLVALPIAQAIGWLAWLFTSYMLFIVSGFASLPISSIKVGSVDTALILVYYSALAAAVWLGSRKKFTQRMSKAKAWLKSGASKATNLVSQSPKRWVIPPLLVVAILASVAAATMPDDELHISFLDIGQGDAILIQKGNQQVLVDGGPSPQALSLELSDRMPFWDRTIELVVLTHPHSDHLTGLVEVLQRYQVEQVLYPDLDDLDYESPLYDEWLGLIEEKDIPCTPAQAGQKIDLGDGVIIEVLNPQTPLLTGTGSDINNNSVVLHITMGKVSFLLTADIE
;
A
#
# COMPACT_ATOMS: atom_id res chain seq x y z
N LEU A 1 0.11 17.76 17.10
CA LEU A 1 -0.12 17.79 18.57
C LEU A 1 0.40 19.07 19.24
N ILE A 2 1.71 19.39 19.20
CA ILE A 2 2.24 20.61 19.87
C ILE A 2 1.74 21.93 19.22
N GLY A 3 1.51 21.94 17.91
CA GLY A 3 0.99 23.10 17.18
C GLY A 3 -0.44 23.53 17.54
N LEU A 4 -1.23 22.66 18.18
CA LEU A 4 -2.56 22.99 18.70
C LEU A 4 -2.50 23.77 20.02
N VAL A 5 -1.38 23.71 20.73
CA VAL A 5 -1.23 24.26 22.10
C VAL A 5 -0.31 25.49 22.12
N ALA A 6 0.76 25.49 21.32
CA ALA A 6 1.70 26.61 21.25
C ALA A 6 2.39 26.70 19.88
N LEU A 7 1.82 27.53 19.00
CA LEU A 7 2.31 27.73 17.64
C LEU A 7 3.81 28.14 17.55
N PRO A 8 4.34 29.06 18.40
CA PRO A 8 5.75 29.46 18.31
C PRO A 8 6.72 28.32 18.66
N ILE A 9 6.33 27.43 19.57
CA ILE A 9 7.12 26.27 19.97
C ILE A 9 7.10 25.22 18.86
N ALA A 10 5.94 24.99 18.25
CA ALA A 10 5.82 24.11 17.11
C ALA A 10 6.65 24.58 15.91
N GLN A 11 6.75 25.89 15.67
CA GLN A 11 7.61 26.46 14.63
C GLN A 11 9.10 26.18 14.89
N ALA A 12 9.57 26.39 16.13
CA ALA A 12 10.95 26.08 16.51
C ALA A 12 11.29 24.58 16.33
N ILE A 13 10.38 23.68 16.72
CA ILE A 13 10.54 22.23 16.50
C ILE A 13 10.49 21.90 15.01
N GLY A 14 9.62 22.57 14.24
CA GLY A 14 9.52 22.44 12.79
C GLY A 14 10.82 22.82 12.08
N TRP A 15 11.48 23.91 12.48
CA TRP A 15 12.79 24.29 11.94
C TRP A 15 13.87 23.26 12.24
N LEU A 16 13.85 22.66 13.43
CA LEU A 16 14.76 21.59 13.80
C LEU A 16 14.52 20.35 12.93
N ALA A 17 13.26 19.92 12.77
CA ALA A 17 12.88 18.78 11.93
C ALA A 17 13.20 19.01 10.45
N TRP A 18 12.98 20.24 9.96
CA TRP A 18 13.28 20.64 8.59
C TRP A 18 14.77 20.51 8.26
N LEU A 19 15.66 20.85 9.20
CA LEU A 19 17.11 20.69 9.04
C LEU A 19 17.49 19.23 8.80
N PHE A 20 16.97 18.30 9.60
CA PHE A 20 17.25 16.87 9.46
C PHE A 20 16.64 16.29 8.18
N THR A 21 15.43 16.72 7.84
CA THR A 21 14.71 16.25 6.64
C THR A 21 15.42 16.72 5.37
N SER A 22 15.85 17.98 5.33
CA SER A 22 16.58 18.55 4.20
C SER A 22 17.94 17.88 4.00
N TYR A 23 18.64 17.58 5.09
CA TYR A 23 19.90 16.84 5.03
C TYR A 23 19.71 15.43 4.46
N MET A 24 18.68 14.71 4.90
CA MET A 24 18.34 13.38 4.39
C MET A 24 18.03 13.41 2.88
N LEU A 25 17.22 14.36 2.43
CA LEU A 25 16.87 14.50 1.01
C LEU A 25 18.08 14.81 0.13
N PHE A 26 19.00 15.64 0.61
CA PHE A 26 20.25 15.93 -0.10
C PHE A 26 21.12 14.68 -0.28
N ILE A 27 21.22 13.85 0.76
CA ILE A 27 21.96 12.59 0.70
C ILE A 27 21.29 11.61 -0.29
N VAL A 28 19.98 11.41 -0.17
CA VAL A 28 19.24 10.47 -1.03
C VAL A 28 19.31 10.86 -2.50
N SER A 29 19.08 12.14 -2.83
CA SER A 29 19.16 12.64 -4.21
C SER A 29 20.57 12.53 -4.80
N GLY A 30 21.61 12.78 -3.99
CA GLY A 30 23.00 12.58 -4.41
C GLY A 30 23.30 11.13 -4.81
N PHE A 31 22.83 10.16 -4.03
CA PHE A 31 23.04 8.74 -4.34
C PHE A 31 22.17 8.24 -5.51
N ALA A 32 20.95 8.75 -5.65
CA ALA A 32 20.05 8.41 -6.75
C ALA A 32 20.61 8.84 -8.13
N SER A 33 21.39 9.92 -8.17
CA SER A 33 21.99 10.46 -9.41
C SER A 33 23.12 9.61 -10.01
N LEU A 34 23.60 8.58 -9.30
CA LEU A 34 24.68 7.73 -9.79
C LEU A 34 24.15 6.70 -10.82
N PRO A 35 24.86 6.47 -11.93
CA PRO A 35 24.41 5.61 -13.04
C PRO A 35 24.32 4.10 -12.70
N ILE A 36 24.66 3.70 -11.47
CA ILE A 36 24.57 2.31 -10.96
C ILE A 36 23.71 2.28 -9.68
N SER A 37 22.87 3.29 -9.47
CA SER A 37 22.02 3.39 -8.28
C SER A 37 20.96 2.29 -8.21
N SER A 38 20.65 1.65 -9.34
CA SER A 38 19.81 0.46 -9.41
C SER A 38 20.32 -0.51 -10.48
N ILE A 39 20.33 -1.79 -10.14
CA ILE A 39 20.47 -2.89 -11.10
C ILE A 39 19.16 -3.66 -11.00
N LYS A 40 18.39 -3.70 -12.09
CA LYS A 40 17.16 -4.50 -12.15
C LYS A 40 17.56 -5.97 -12.19
N VAL A 41 17.33 -6.68 -11.10
CA VAL A 41 17.45 -8.13 -11.03
C VAL A 41 16.02 -8.67 -10.95
N GLY A 42 15.68 -9.70 -11.73
CA GLY A 42 14.35 -10.31 -11.74
C GLY A 42 14.03 -11.07 -10.46
N SER A 43 13.07 -11.99 -10.53
CA SER A 43 12.67 -12.84 -9.40
C SER A 43 13.85 -13.61 -8.82
N VAL A 44 14.21 -13.34 -7.56
CA VAL A 44 15.27 -14.05 -6.86
C VAL A 44 14.67 -15.26 -6.17
N ASP A 45 15.13 -16.45 -6.56
CA ASP A 45 14.71 -17.73 -5.99
C ASP A 45 14.89 -17.75 -4.46
N THR A 46 13.85 -18.14 -3.73
CA THR A 46 13.84 -18.27 -2.26
C THR A 46 14.95 -19.17 -1.73
N ALA A 47 15.34 -20.21 -2.48
CA ALA A 47 16.47 -21.07 -2.14
C ALA A 47 17.79 -20.30 -2.15
N LEU A 48 17.95 -19.36 -3.08
CA LEU A 48 19.15 -18.54 -3.22
C LEU A 48 19.28 -17.56 -2.04
N ILE A 49 18.16 -17.02 -1.57
CA ILE A 49 18.06 -16.20 -0.35
C ILE A 49 18.49 -17.02 0.88
N LEU A 50 17.92 -18.22 1.06
CA LEU A 50 18.26 -19.09 2.17
C LEU A 50 19.74 -19.51 2.16
N VAL A 51 20.28 -19.84 0.99
CA VAL A 51 21.70 -20.17 0.82
C VAL A 51 22.59 -18.98 1.15
N TYR A 52 22.24 -17.78 0.68
CA TYR A 52 22.99 -16.55 0.95
C TYR A 52 23.05 -16.25 2.45
N TYR A 53 21.90 -16.24 3.13
CA TYR A 53 21.86 -15.95 4.58
C TYR A 53 22.49 -17.05 5.42
N SER A 54 22.37 -18.31 5.02
CA SER A 54 23.06 -19.42 5.68
C SER A 54 24.59 -19.31 5.53
N ALA A 55 25.06 -18.95 4.34
CA ALA A 55 26.48 -18.71 4.07
C ALA A 55 27.01 -17.49 4.83
N LEU A 56 26.22 -16.41 4.92
CA LEU A 56 26.55 -15.22 5.70
C LEU A 56 26.66 -15.54 7.20
N ALA A 57 25.69 -16.28 7.74
CA ALA A 57 25.71 -16.72 9.13
C ALA A 57 26.92 -17.62 9.43
N ALA A 58 27.21 -18.56 8.54
CA ALA A 58 28.40 -19.42 8.64
C ALA A 58 29.71 -18.62 8.56
N ALA A 59 29.79 -17.62 7.66
CA ALA A 59 30.96 -16.75 7.52
C ALA A 59 31.19 -15.88 8.76
N VAL A 60 30.12 -15.36 9.38
CA VAL A 60 30.18 -14.61 10.65
C VAL A 60 30.60 -15.53 11.80
N TRP A 61 30.08 -16.75 11.84
CA TRP A 61 30.41 -17.74 12.86
C TRP A 61 31.86 -18.27 12.75
N LEU A 62 32.32 -18.59 11.55
CA LEU A 62 33.70 -19.00 11.28
C LEU A 62 34.69 -17.82 11.45
N GLY A 63 34.27 -16.62 11.06
CA GLY A 63 35.02 -15.37 11.24
C GLY A 63 35.17 -14.95 12.71
N SER A 64 34.24 -15.35 13.58
CA SER A 64 34.32 -15.14 15.02
C SER A 64 35.19 -16.19 15.73
N ARG A 65 35.21 -17.45 15.24
CA ARG A 65 36.08 -18.53 15.78
C ARG A 65 37.57 -18.34 15.45
N LYS A 66 37.94 -17.89 14.25
CA LYS A 66 39.35 -17.70 13.85
C LYS A 66 40.07 -16.52 14.52
N LYS A 67 39.36 -15.62 15.22
CA LYS A 67 39.94 -14.41 15.84
C LYS A 67 40.14 -14.47 17.35
N PHE A 68 39.69 -15.53 18.04
CA PHE A 68 39.88 -15.66 19.48
C PHE A 68 41.28 -16.20 19.86
N THR A 69 41.83 -17.13 19.09
CA THR A 69 43.12 -17.78 19.39
C THR A 69 44.36 -17.01 18.93
N GLN A 70 44.25 -16.10 17.94
CA GLN A 70 45.38 -15.26 17.48
C GLN A 70 45.50 -13.89 18.17
N ARG A 71 44.49 -13.47 18.95
CA ARG A 71 44.40 -12.13 19.56
C ARG A 71 45.24 -11.94 20.83
N MET A 72 45.71 -13.00 21.46
CA MET A 72 46.50 -12.90 22.69
C MET A 72 48.00 -12.65 22.45
N SER A 73 48.53 -12.96 21.26
CA SER A 73 49.97 -12.81 20.95
C SER A 73 50.34 -11.58 20.12
N LYS A 74 49.42 -11.05 19.30
CA LYS A 74 49.68 -9.87 18.43
C LYS A 74 49.28 -8.51 19.02
N ALA A 75 48.53 -8.49 20.13
CA ALA A 75 48.14 -7.25 20.83
C ALA A 75 49.34 -6.45 21.37
N LYS A 76 50.49 -7.10 21.57
CA LYS A 76 51.71 -6.49 22.10
C LYS A 76 52.54 -5.74 21.04
N ALA A 77 52.33 -6.01 19.75
CA ALA A 77 53.19 -5.51 18.68
C ALA A 77 52.57 -4.40 17.82
N TRP A 78 51.24 -4.33 17.71
CA TRP A 78 50.53 -3.36 16.85
C TRP A 78 50.07 -2.08 17.59
N LEU A 79 50.53 -1.89 18.83
CA LEU A 79 50.40 -0.63 19.58
C LEU A 79 51.37 0.46 19.07
N LYS A 80 52.31 0.09 18.20
CA LYS A 80 53.22 1.01 17.53
C LYS A 80 52.88 1.10 16.05
N SER A 81 52.69 2.33 15.59
CA SER A 81 52.88 2.73 14.19
C SER A 81 51.68 2.58 13.24
N GLY A 82 50.83 3.61 13.20
CA GLY A 82 50.96 4.54 12.07
C GLY A 82 49.93 4.51 10.94
N ALA A 83 49.05 3.50 10.80
CA ALA A 83 48.19 3.39 9.61
C ALA A 83 46.68 3.59 9.85
N SER A 84 46.29 4.24 10.96
CA SER A 84 44.94 4.15 11.53
C SER A 84 44.12 5.45 11.47
N LYS A 85 44.03 6.12 10.32
CA LYS A 85 43.15 7.31 10.20
C LYS A 85 41.96 7.19 9.24
N ALA A 86 41.98 6.31 8.23
CA ALA A 86 40.84 6.20 7.29
C ALA A 86 39.84 5.09 7.66
N THR A 87 40.26 4.03 8.37
CA THR A 87 39.39 2.89 8.73
C THR A 87 38.73 3.01 10.11
N ASN A 88 38.99 4.11 10.83
CA ASN A 88 38.70 4.23 12.27
C ASN A 88 37.33 4.84 12.63
N LEU A 89 36.54 5.30 11.66
CA LEU A 89 35.20 5.82 11.93
C LEU A 89 34.12 4.73 12.04
N VAL A 90 34.34 3.56 11.42
CA VAL A 90 33.41 2.40 11.49
C VAL A 90 33.89 1.34 12.51
N SER A 91 35.15 1.38 12.96
CA SER A 91 35.72 0.38 13.87
C SER A 91 35.71 0.74 15.35
N GLN A 92 35.23 1.94 15.73
CA GLN A 92 35.20 2.40 17.13
C GLN A 92 33.82 2.36 17.80
N SER A 93 32.74 2.13 17.05
CA SER A 93 31.42 1.87 17.65
C SER A 93 31.38 0.43 18.20
N PRO A 94 30.91 0.22 19.45
CA PRO A 94 30.88 -1.13 20.00
C PRO A 94 29.92 -1.96 19.14
N LYS A 95 30.40 -3.02 18.50
CA LYS A 95 29.63 -3.84 17.54
C LYS A 95 28.25 -4.30 18.05
N ARG A 96 28.07 -4.35 19.38
CA ARG A 96 26.77 -4.54 20.07
C ARG A 96 25.68 -3.51 19.72
N TRP A 97 26.04 -2.33 19.19
CA TRP A 97 25.10 -1.26 18.81
C TRP A 97 24.80 -1.19 17.30
N VAL A 98 25.59 -1.88 16.46
CA VAL A 98 25.40 -1.90 14.99
C VAL A 98 24.63 -3.15 14.55
N ILE A 99 24.79 -4.28 15.25
CA ILE A 99 24.12 -5.54 14.92
C ILE A 99 22.59 -5.46 15.08
N PRO A 100 22.03 -4.91 16.19
CA PRO A 100 20.58 -4.82 16.36
C PRO A 100 19.85 -4.03 15.25
N PRO A 101 20.26 -2.80 14.87
CA PRO A 101 19.55 -2.07 13.82
C PRO A 101 19.70 -2.74 12.44
N LEU A 102 20.83 -3.37 12.15
CA LEU A 102 21.05 -4.10 10.90
C LEU A 102 20.17 -5.36 10.82
N LEU A 103 19.97 -6.04 11.95
CA LEU A 103 19.00 -7.14 12.07
C LEU A 103 17.56 -6.63 11.90
N VAL A 104 17.20 -5.50 12.51
CA VAL A 104 15.86 -4.91 12.35
C VAL A 104 15.61 -4.55 10.88
N VAL A 105 16.55 -3.89 10.19
CA VAL A 105 16.44 -3.58 8.76
C VAL A 105 16.34 -4.85 7.92
N ALA A 106 17.12 -5.89 8.22
CA ALA A 106 17.04 -7.16 7.51
C ALA A 106 15.68 -7.85 7.70
N ILE A 107 15.12 -7.82 8.92
CA ILE A 107 13.79 -8.35 9.21
C ILE A 107 12.73 -7.54 8.45
N LEU A 108 12.77 -6.21 8.54
CA LEU A 108 11.83 -5.33 7.84
C LEU A 108 11.88 -5.52 6.32
N ALA A 109 13.07 -5.63 5.73
CA ALA A 109 13.23 -5.88 4.31
C ALA A 109 12.75 -7.29 3.90
N SER A 110 12.94 -8.28 4.77
CA SER A 110 12.46 -9.65 4.51
C SER A 110 10.95 -9.73 4.58
N VAL A 111 10.33 -9.08 5.57
CA VAL A 111 8.88 -8.94 5.67
C VAL A 111 8.35 -8.15 4.48
N ALA A 112 9.04 -7.07 4.10
CA ALA A 112 8.69 -6.25 2.95
C ALA A 112 8.61 -7.06 1.66
N ALA A 113 9.65 -7.87 1.39
CA ALA A 113 9.69 -8.73 0.21
C ALA A 113 8.68 -9.89 0.28
N ALA A 114 8.44 -10.44 1.48
CA ALA A 114 7.54 -11.59 1.65
C ALA A 114 6.06 -11.23 1.50
N THR A 115 5.68 -9.98 1.75
CA THR A 115 4.30 -9.51 1.55
C THR A 115 4.21 -8.50 0.40
N MET A 116 5.11 -8.59 -0.59
CA MET A 116 4.89 -7.90 -1.88
C MET A 116 3.74 -8.57 -2.62
N PRO A 117 2.88 -7.80 -3.30
CA PRO A 117 1.88 -8.36 -4.20
C PRO A 117 2.53 -9.23 -5.27
N ASP A 118 1.86 -10.31 -5.65
CA ASP A 118 2.21 -11.08 -6.84
C ASP A 118 1.49 -10.51 -8.08
N ASP A 119 1.89 -10.98 -9.27
CA ASP A 119 1.30 -10.55 -10.54
C ASP A 119 0.05 -11.39 -10.92
N GLU A 120 -0.49 -12.20 -10.00
CA GLU A 120 -1.72 -12.96 -10.23
C GLU A 120 -2.95 -12.07 -9.98
N LEU A 121 -4.08 -12.45 -10.58
CA LEU A 121 -5.36 -11.79 -10.33
C LEU A 121 -6.00 -12.40 -9.08
N HIS A 122 -6.12 -11.60 -8.03
CA HIS A 122 -6.86 -11.94 -6.81
C HIS A 122 -8.20 -11.22 -6.80
N ILE A 123 -9.27 -11.96 -6.56
CA ILE A 123 -10.62 -11.40 -6.33
C ILE A 123 -11.08 -11.90 -4.97
N SER A 124 -11.08 -11.01 -4.00
CA SER A 124 -11.36 -11.28 -2.60
C SER A 124 -12.73 -10.71 -2.23
N PHE A 125 -13.70 -11.60 -2.00
CA PHE A 125 -14.97 -11.24 -1.35
C PHE A 125 -14.71 -11.13 0.14
N LEU A 126 -14.87 -9.92 0.70
CA LEU A 126 -14.49 -9.60 2.07
C LEU A 126 -15.65 -9.91 3.02
N ASP A 127 -15.34 -10.50 4.18
CA ASP A 127 -16.34 -10.81 5.19
C ASP A 127 -16.69 -9.55 6.02
N ILE A 128 -17.63 -8.76 5.50
CA ILE A 128 -18.08 -7.50 6.11
C ILE A 128 -19.46 -7.58 6.76
N GLY A 129 -20.03 -8.79 6.85
CA GLY A 129 -21.40 -9.01 7.32
C GLY A 129 -22.43 -9.01 6.19
N GLN A 130 -23.46 -8.17 6.29
CA GLN A 130 -24.53 -8.06 5.28
C GLN A 130 -24.22 -6.90 4.33
N GLY A 131 -24.15 -7.19 3.02
CA GLY A 131 -23.81 -6.23 1.97
C GLY A 131 -22.64 -6.75 1.14
N ASP A 132 -22.06 -5.89 0.30
CA ASP A 132 -20.91 -6.25 -0.55
C ASP A 132 -19.66 -5.43 -0.20
N ALA A 133 -18.51 -6.11 -0.24
CA ALA A 133 -17.19 -5.50 -0.35
C ALA A 133 -16.24 -6.49 -1.04
N ILE A 134 -15.64 -6.08 -2.15
CA ILE A 134 -14.82 -6.95 -2.99
C ILE A 134 -13.52 -6.23 -3.32
N LEU A 135 -12.40 -6.82 -2.93
CA LEU A 135 -11.07 -6.32 -3.27
C LEU A 135 -10.51 -7.12 -4.45
N ILE A 136 -10.24 -6.44 -5.56
CA ILE A 136 -9.60 -6.97 -6.75
C ILE A 136 -8.16 -6.47 -6.77
N GLN A 137 -7.18 -7.38 -6.84
CA GLN A 137 -5.77 -7.04 -6.84
C GLN A 137 -5.06 -7.71 -8.00
N LYS A 138 -4.13 -6.98 -8.61
CA LYS A 138 -3.19 -7.52 -9.59
C LYS A 138 -1.89 -6.71 -9.60
N GLY A 139 -0.79 -7.34 -9.23
CA GLY A 139 0.45 -6.61 -8.97
C GLY A 139 0.19 -5.50 -7.95
N ASN A 140 0.55 -4.27 -8.29
CA ASN A 140 0.33 -3.12 -7.41
C ASN A 140 -1.04 -2.44 -7.60
N GLN A 141 -1.89 -2.90 -8.51
CA GLN A 141 -3.19 -2.28 -8.76
C GLN A 141 -4.28 -2.92 -7.89
N GLN A 142 -5.12 -2.06 -7.32
CA GLN A 142 -6.13 -2.41 -6.34
C GLN A 142 -7.43 -1.68 -6.69
N VAL A 143 -8.47 -2.48 -6.90
CA VAL A 143 -9.83 -2.00 -7.11
C VAL A 143 -10.69 -2.49 -5.96
N LEU A 144 -11.26 -1.57 -5.20
CA LEU A 144 -12.22 -1.90 -4.14
C LEU A 144 -13.62 -1.60 -4.65
N VAL A 145 -14.46 -2.64 -4.74
CA VAL A 145 -15.88 -2.53 -5.11
C VAL A 145 -16.69 -2.64 -3.83
N ASP A 146 -17.40 -1.56 -3.49
CA ASP A 146 -18.16 -1.39 -2.24
C ASP A 146 -17.34 -1.56 -0.95
N GLY A 147 -17.95 -1.22 0.18
CA GLY A 147 -17.31 -1.20 1.49
C GLY A 147 -18.09 -1.89 2.61
N GLY A 148 -19.27 -2.43 2.33
CA GLY A 148 -20.09 -3.04 3.38
C GLY A 148 -20.67 -2.02 4.38
N PRO A 149 -21.41 -2.51 5.39
CA PRO A 149 -21.99 -1.71 6.45
C PRO A 149 -21.00 -1.43 7.60
N SER A 150 -19.86 -2.13 7.65
CA SER A 150 -18.95 -2.12 8.80
C SER A 150 -17.56 -1.58 8.41
N PRO A 151 -17.26 -0.31 8.73
CA PRO A 151 -15.92 0.27 8.56
C PRO A 151 -14.81 -0.53 9.24
N GLN A 152 -15.10 -1.12 10.40
CA GLN A 152 -14.14 -1.89 11.18
C GLN A 152 -13.86 -3.25 10.56
N ALA A 153 -14.90 -3.96 10.10
CA ALA A 153 -14.73 -5.24 9.41
C ALA A 153 -13.97 -5.05 8.09
N LEU A 154 -14.35 -4.03 7.30
CA LEU A 154 -13.64 -3.69 6.07
C LEU A 154 -12.17 -3.37 6.34
N SER A 155 -11.88 -2.53 7.34
CA SER A 155 -10.50 -2.17 7.68
C SER A 155 -9.67 -3.39 8.11
N LEU A 156 -10.28 -4.35 8.80
CA LEU A 156 -9.63 -5.61 9.19
C LEU A 156 -9.31 -6.46 7.97
N GLU A 157 -10.30 -6.72 7.12
CA GLU A 157 -10.12 -7.51 5.90
C GLU A 157 -9.10 -6.87 4.94
N LEU A 158 -9.16 -5.55 4.72
CA LEU A 158 -8.15 -4.85 3.93
C LEU A 158 -6.74 -4.98 4.54
N SER A 159 -6.62 -4.90 5.87
CA SER A 159 -5.31 -5.05 6.55
C SER A 159 -4.75 -6.47 6.46
N ASP A 160 -5.60 -7.48 6.28
CA ASP A 160 -5.20 -8.87 6.12
C ASP A 160 -4.78 -9.21 4.67
N ARG A 161 -5.33 -8.51 3.67
CA ARG A 161 -5.03 -8.73 2.24
C ARG A 161 -3.99 -7.77 1.66
N MET A 162 -3.92 -6.55 2.17
CA MET A 162 -2.98 -5.54 1.71
C MET A 162 -1.70 -5.55 2.56
N PRO A 163 -0.53 -5.29 1.95
CA PRO A 163 0.70 -5.11 2.73
C PRO A 163 0.53 -3.98 3.75
N PHE A 164 1.07 -4.13 4.97
CA PHE A 164 0.81 -3.18 6.06
C PHE A 164 1.23 -1.72 5.77
N TRP A 165 2.19 -1.55 4.85
CA TRP A 165 2.72 -0.26 4.40
C TRP A 165 1.96 0.30 3.20
N ASP A 166 1.19 -0.54 2.52
CA ASP A 166 0.40 -0.12 1.38
C ASP A 166 -0.88 0.54 1.88
N ARG A 167 -1.11 1.74 1.38
CA ARG A 167 -2.25 2.59 1.73
C ARG A 167 -2.87 3.22 0.50
N THR A 168 -2.55 2.72 -0.69
CA THR A 168 -3.09 3.22 -1.94
C THR A 168 -4.17 2.28 -2.44
N ILE A 169 -5.26 2.85 -2.96
CA ILE A 169 -6.27 2.12 -3.72
C ILE A 169 -6.47 2.90 -5.01
N GLU A 170 -6.07 2.30 -6.13
CA GLU A 170 -6.08 2.96 -7.44
C GLU A 170 -7.51 3.30 -7.88
N LEU A 171 -8.47 2.43 -7.57
CA LEU A 171 -9.87 2.66 -7.91
C LEU A 171 -10.81 2.19 -6.80
N VAL A 172 -11.68 3.08 -6.34
CA VAL A 172 -12.86 2.70 -5.56
C VAL A 172 -14.08 2.73 -6.49
N VAL A 173 -14.85 1.64 -6.51
CA VAL A 173 -16.13 1.56 -7.20
C VAL A 173 -17.23 1.51 -6.15
N LEU A 174 -18.14 2.50 -6.17
CA LEU A 174 -19.40 2.43 -5.43
C LEU A 174 -20.47 1.92 -6.39
N THR A 175 -21.10 0.79 -6.08
CA THR A 175 -22.14 0.22 -6.95
C THR A 175 -23.44 1.01 -6.84
N HIS A 176 -23.87 1.31 -5.62
CA HIS A 176 -25.02 2.15 -5.31
C HIS A 176 -24.94 2.65 -3.85
N PRO A 177 -25.59 3.79 -3.50
CA PRO A 177 -25.36 4.49 -2.24
C PRO A 177 -26.13 3.95 -1.01
N HIS A 178 -26.53 2.68 -1.00
CA HIS A 178 -27.13 2.08 0.20
C HIS A 178 -26.08 1.84 1.29
N SER A 179 -26.51 1.86 2.55
CA SER A 179 -25.61 1.86 3.70
C SER A 179 -24.79 0.58 3.82
N ASP A 180 -25.32 -0.56 3.40
CA ASP A 180 -24.65 -1.85 3.34
C ASP A 180 -23.63 -1.98 2.20
N HIS A 181 -23.48 -0.94 1.37
CA HIS A 181 -22.43 -0.84 0.34
C HIS A 181 -21.50 0.36 0.61
N LEU A 182 -22.05 1.49 1.07
CA LEU A 182 -21.35 2.77 1.17
C LEU A 182 -20.63 2.99 2.50
N THR A 183 -21.14 2.47 3.63
CA THR A 183 -20.68 2.89 4.96
C THR A 183 -19.19 2.67 5.16
N GLY A 184 -18.65 1.52 4.73
CA GLY A 184 -17.23 1.25 4.83
C GLY A 184 -16.36 2.15 3.95
N LEU A 185 -16.87 2.65 2.82
CA LEU A 185 -16.10 3.48 1.89
C LEU A 185 -15.81 4.88 2.46
N VAL A 186 -16.67 5.41 3.34
CA VAL A 186 -16.38 6.66 4.07
C VAL A 186 -15.06 6.54 4.84
N GLU A 187 -14.87 5.42 5.53
CA GLU A 187 -13.64 5.14 6.28
C GLU A 187 -12.45 4.87 5.34
N VAL A 188 -12.68 4.25 4.19
CA VAL A 188 -11.64 4.07 3.16
C VAL A 188 -11.10 5.40 2.70
N LEU A 189 -11.97 6.36 2.34
CA LEU A 189 -11.54 7.70 1.92
C LEU A 189 -10.75 8.42 3.01
N GLN A 190 -11.09 8.20 4.28
CA GLN A 190 -10.39 8.82 5.41
C GLN A 190 -8.98 8.22 5.63
N ARG A 191 -8.82 6.90 5.47
CA ARG A 191 -7.59 6.16 5.83
C ARG A 191 -6.64 5.84 4.69
N TYR A 192 -7.14 5.72 3.48
CA TYR A 192 -6.38 5.33 2.29
C TYR A 192 -6.23 6.50 1.33
N GLN A 193 -5.17 6.46 0.53
CA GLN A 193 -5.01 7.32 -0.63
C GLN A 193 -5.75 6.66 -1.79
N VAL A 194 -6.90 7.22 -2.14
CA VAL A 194 -7.69 6.77 -3.29
C VAL A 194 -7.33 7.61 -4.50
N GLU A 195 -6.92 6.99 -5.61
CA GLU A 195 -6.51 7.72 -6.81
C GLU A 195 -7.69 8.09 -7.72
N GLN A 196 -8.75 7.27 -7.72
CA GLN A 196 -9.94 7.51 -8.53
C GLN A 196 -11.17 6.85 -7.90
N VAL A 197 -12.33 7.46 -8.12
CA VAL A 197 -13.63 6.92 -7.77
C VAL A 197 -14.48 6.75 -9.03
N LEU A 198 -15.14 5.59 -9.15
CA LEU A 198 -16.16 5.29 -10.14
C LEU A 198 -17.48 5.02 -9.42
N TYR A 199 -18.54 5.73 -9.76
CA TYR A 199 -19.84 5.60 -9.09
C TYR A 199 -20.96 5.98 -10.06
N PRO A 200 -22.21 5.51 -9.86
CA PRO A 200 -23.31 5.95 -10.70
C PRO A 200 -23.61 7.42 -10.37
N ASP A 201 -23.67 8.25 -11.39
CA ASP A 201 -24.11 9.63 -11.22
C ASP A 201 -25.64 9.62 -11.07
N LEU A 202 -26.12 9.91 -9.87
CA LEU A 202 -27.53 9.81 -9.47
C LEU A 202 -28.20 11.18 -9.35
N ASP A 203 -27.60 12.26 -9.85
CA ASP A 203 -28.14 13.63 -9.72
C ASP A 203 -29.57 13.79 -10.26
N ASP A 204 -29.96 12.95 -11.24
CA ASP A 204 -31.30 12.93 -11.82
C ASP A 204 -32.32 12.09 -11.01
N LEU A 205 -31.87 11.35 -9.98
CA LEU A 205 -32.72 10.61 -9.06
C LEU A 205 -32.85 11.40 -7.75
N ASP A 206 -34.08 11.64 -7.31
CA ASP A 206 -34.40 12.35 -6.06
C ASP A 206 -34.05 11.46 -4.84
N TYR A 207 -32.76 11.23 -4.62
CA TYR A 207 -32.21 10.35 -3.58
C TYR A 207 -31.48 11.16 -2.51
N GLU A 208 -32.09 11.24 -1.33
CA GLU A 208 -31.52 11.93 -0.17
C GLU A 208 -30.89 10.92 0.80
N SER A 209 -29.57 11.04 1.03
CA SER A 209 -28.85 10.22 2.01
C SER A 209 -27.72 11.02 2.66
N PRO A 210 -27.80 11.35 3.95
CA PRO A 210 -26.72 12.07 4.65
C PRO A 210 -25.37 11.35 4.60
N LEU A 211 -25.38 10.02 4.50
CA LEU A 211 -24.17 9.21 4.35
C LEU A 211 -23.54 9.40 2.98
N TYR A 212 -24.36 9.50 1.93
CA TYR A 212 -23.89 9.77 0.57
C TYR A 212 -23.34 11.19 0.44
N ASP A 213 -24.02 12.17 1.05
CA ASP A 213 -23.53 13.56 1.10
C ASP A 213 -22.18 13.66 1.84
N GLU A 214 -22.02 12.94 2.95
CA GLU A 214 -20.75 12.87 3.68
C GLU A 214 -19.62 12.28 2.80
N TRP A 215 -19.92 11.21 2.07
CA TRP A 215 -18.96 10.55 1.19
C TRP A 215 -18.54 11.45 0.02
N LEU A 216 -19.51 12.11 -0.65
CA LEU A 216 -19.23 13.09 -1.69
C LEU A 216 -18.41 14.28 -1.15
N GLY A 217 -18.72 14.75 0.06
CA GLY A 217 -17.95 15.80 0.73
C GLY A 217 -16.49 15.42 0.98
N LEU A 218 -16.22 14.16 1.36
CA LEU A 218 -14.84 13.66 1.53
C LEU A 218 -14.08 13.57 0.21
N ILE A 219 -14.76 13.18 -0.87
CA ILE A 219 -14.19 13.16 -2.23
C ILE A 219 -13.76 14.58 -2.63
N GLU A 220 -14.64 15.56 -2.46
CA GLU A 220 -14.36 16.96 -2.78
C GLU A 220 -13.24 17.53 -1.88
N GLU A 221 -13.29 17.28 -0.58
CA GLU A 221 -12.25 17.73 0.38
C GLU A 221 -10.85 17.22 0.00
N LYS A 222 -10.78 15.98 -0.49
CA LYS A 222 -9.53 15.31 -0.86
C LYS A 222 -9.13 15.47 -2.32
N ASP A 223 -9.93 16.19 -3.12
CA ASP A 223 -9.72 16.40 -4.56
C ASP A 223 -9.53 15.07 -5.31
N ILE A 224 -10.37 14.07 -4.99
CA ILE A 224 -10.28 12.74 -5.58
C ILE A 224 -10.97 12.77 -6.96
N PRO A 225 -10.27 12.38 -8.04
CA PRO A 225 -10.87 12.28 -9.36
C PRO A 225 -12.09 11.34 -9.39
N CYS A 226 -13.20 11.86 -9.89
CA CYS A 226 -14.46 11.14 -10.02
C CYS A 226 -14.80 10.85 -11.48
N THR A 227 -15.29 9.65 -11.75
CA THR A 227 -15.80 9.25 -13.06
C THR A 227 -17.20 8.65 -12.92
N PRO A 228 -18.22 9.20 -13.59
CA PRO A 228 -19.52 8.56 -13.68
C PRO A 228 -19.42 7.19 -14.34
N ALA A 229 -19.96 6.17 -13.68
CA ALA A 229 -20.07 4.82 -14.22
C ALA A 229 -21.06 4.79 -15.37
N GLN A 230 -20.67 4.22 -16.51
CA GLN A 230 -21.52 4.09 -17.69
C GLN A 230 -21.23 2.78 -18.42
N ALA A 231 -22.29 2.13 -18.89
CA ALA A 231 -22.19 0.91 -19.68
C ALA A 231 -21.24 1.08 -20.88
N GLY A 232 -20.33 0.12 -21.04
CA GLY A 232 -19.32 0.09 -22.10
C GLY A 232 -17.96 0.67 -21.71
N GLN A 233 -17.82 1.31 -20.54
CA GLN A 233 -16.51 1.70 -20.01
C GLN A 233 -15.65 0.46 -19.71
N LYS A 234 -14.33 0.60 -19.89
CA LYS A 234 -13.35 -0.47 -19.65
C LYS A 234 -12.19 0.04 -18.83
N ILE A 235 -11.84 -0.71 -17.79
CA ILE A 235 -10.69 -0.51 -16.94
C ILE A 235 -9.72 -1.65 -17.22
N ASP A 236 -8.51 -1.31 -17.66
CA ASP A 236 -7.46 -2.28 -17.98
C ASP A 236 -6.53 -2.43 -16.77
N LEU A 237 -6.50 -3.63 -16.19
CA LEU A 237 -5.61 -3.97 -15.09
C LEU A 237 -4.27 -4.59 -15.56
N GLY A 238 -3.96 -4.50 -16.85
CA GLY A 238 -2.77 -5.10 -17.45
C GLY A 238 -2.92 -6.60 -17.72
N ASP A 239 -1.94 -7.19 -18.43
CA ASP A 239 -1.85 -8.59 -18.89
C ASP A 239 -3.18 -9.27 -19.27
N GLY A 240 -4.04 -8.53 -19.98
CA GLY A 240 -5.31 -9.03 -20.50
C GLY A 240 -6.41 -9.21 -19.45
N VAL A 241 -6.28 -8.58 -18.27
CA VAL A 241 -7.35 -8.47 -17.27
C VAL A 241 -8.10 -7.17 -17.52
N ILE A 242 -9.38 -7.28 -17.88
CA ILE A 242 -10.25 -6.15 -18.18
C ILE A 242 -11.47 -6.20 -17.28
N ILE A 243 -11.81 -5.08 -16.66
CA ILE A 243 -13.09 -4.85 -16.00
C ILE A 243 -13.95 -4.01 -16.95
N GLU A 244 -15.08 -4.55 -17.38
CA GLU A 244 -16.06 -3.86 -18.21
C GLU A 244 -17.27 -3.46 -17.37
N VAL A 245 -17.70 -2.20 -17.47
CA VAL A 245 -18.91 -1.71 -16.83
C VAL A 245 -20.09 -2.07 -17.75
N LEU A 246 -21.05 -2.84 -17.23
CA LEU A 246 -22.24 -3.27 -17.98
C LEU A 246 -23.49 -2.42 -17.68
N ASN A 247 -23.53 -1.79 -16.50
CA ASN A 247 -24.60 -0.94 -16.00
C ASN A 247 -23.97 0.16 -15.10
N PRO A 248 -24.56 1.35 -14.92
CA PRO A 248 -25.86 1.82 -15.42
C PRO A 248 -25.92 2.09 -16.93
N GLN A 249 -27.13 2.02 -17.49
CA GLN A 249 -27.43 2.54 -18.83
C GLN A 249 -27.54 4.08 -18.78
N THR A 250 -27.41 4.73 -19.94
CA THR A 250 -27.64 6.17 -20.07
C THR A 250 -28.75 6.41 -21.11
N PRO A 251 -29.89 7.04 -20.73
CA PRO A 251 -30.21 7.61 -19.42
C PRO A 251 -30.49 6.55 -18.34
N LEU A 252 -30.44 6.97 -17.07
CA LEU A 252 -30.78 6.12 -15.91
C LEU A 252 -32.24 5.66 -15.97
N LEU A 253 -32.49 4.50 -15.36
CA LEU A 253 -33.84 3.97 -15.16
C LEU A 253 -34.57 4.81 -14.09
N THR A 254 -35.83 5.14 -14.38
CA THR A 254 -36.71 5.91 -13.48
C THR A 254 -38.10 5.30 -13.43
N GLY A 255 -38.80 5.45 -12.30
CA GLY A 255 -40.16 4.96 -12.13
C GLY A 255 -40.26 3.44 -12.03
N THR A 256 -39.17 2.78 -11.68
CA THR A 256 -39.11 1.35 -11.36
C THR A 256 -39.49 1.11 -9.89
N GLY A 257 -39.56 -0.16 -9.48
CA GLY A 257 -39.79 -0.51 -8.07
C GLY A 257 -38.59 -0.24 -7.15
N SER A 258 -37.39 -0.05 -7.72
CA SER A 258 -36.14 0.20 -7.00
C SER A 258 -35.13 0.90 -7.92
N ASP A 259 -35.33 2.20 -8.18
CA ASP A 259 -34.51 2.95 -9.15
C ASP A 259 -33.01 2.95 -8.78
N ILE A 260 -32.70 2.98 -7.49
CA ILE A 260 -31.31 2.97 -6.99
C ILE A 260 -30.62 1.63 -7.30
N ASN A 261 -31.25 0.52 -6.92
CA ASN A 261 -30.73 -0.82 -7.18
C ASN A 261 -30.61 -1.09 -8.69
N ASN A 262 -31.61 -0.70 -9.46
CA ASN A 262 -31.65 -0.94 -10.90
C ASN A 262 -30.58 -0.17 -11.69
N ASN A 263 -30.09 0.94 -11.13
CA ASN A 263 -28.98 1.72 -11.68
C ASN A 263 -27.62 1.38 -11.03
N SER A 264 -27.52 0.26 -10.30
CA SER A 264 -26.26 -0.17 -9.70
C SER A 264 -25.18 -0.43 -10.75
N VAL A 265 -23.93 -0.16 -10.39
CA VAL A 265 -22.79 -0.50 -11.24
C VAL A 265 -22.63 -2.01 -11.31
N VAL A 266 -22.73 -2.56 -12.52
CA VAL A 266 -22.50 -3.99 -12.78
C VAL A 266 -21.15 -4.14 -13.48
N LEU A 267 -20.28 -4.99 -12.95
CA LEU A 267 -18.93 -5.18 -13.45
C LEU A 267 -18.75 -6.60 -14.00
N HIS A 268 -18.16 -6.70 -15.19
CA HIS A 268 -17.75 -7.96 -15.80
C HIS A 268 -16.22 -7.99 -15.94
N ILE A 269 -15.59 -8.87 -15.18
CA ILE A 269 -14.13 -9.02 -15.12
C ILE A 269 -13.75 -10.20 -15.99
N THR A 270 -12.83 -10.00 -16.94
CA THR A 270 -12.36 -11.06 -17.85
C THR A 270 -10.86 -11.23 -17.77
N MET A 271 -10.41 -12.49 -17.62
CA MET A 271 -9.00 -12.90 -17.73
C MET A 271 -8.90 -14.18 -18.57
N GLY A 272 -8.59 -14.03 -19.86
CA GLY A 272 -8.48 -15.15 -20.78
C GLY A 272 -9.79 -15.93 -20.94
N LYS A 273 -9.90 -17.09 -20.28
CA LYS A 273 -11.10 -17.96 -20.33
C LYS A 273 -11.97 -17.88 -19.07
N VAL A 274 -11.50 -17.20 -18.04
CA VAL A 274 -12.21 -17.04 -16.77
C VAL A 274 -12.86 -15.66 -16.77
N SER A 275 -14.11 -15.59 -16.32
CA SER A 275 -14.77 -14.33 -16.07
C SER A 275 -15.58 -14.35 -14.79
N PHE A 276 -15.79 -13.17 -14.23
CA PHE A 276 -16.58 -12.92 -13.03
C PHE A 276 -17.60 -11.83 -13.35
N LEU A 277 -18.79 -11.94 -12.78
CA LEU A 277 -19.85 -10.95 -12.91
C LEU A 277 -20.23 -10.49 -11.50
N LEU A 278 -20.08 -9.20 -11.24
CA LEU A 278 -20.47 -8.55 -10.00
C LEU A 278 -21.72 -7.73 -10.27
N THR A 279 -22.84 -8.13 -9.68
CA THR A 279 -24.16 -7.57 -10.01
C THR A 279 -24.68 -6.56 -9.01
N ALA A 280 -24.01 -6.40 -7.86
CA ALA A 280 -24.56 -5.70 -6.70
C ALA A 280 -26.01 -6.18 -6.42
N ASP A 281 -26.89 -5.24 -6.09
CA ASP A 281 -28.29 -5.49 -5.74
C ASP A 281 -29.26 -5.24 -6.91
N ILE A 282 -28.81 -5.33 -8.16
CA ILE A 282 -29.67 -5.09 -9.33
C ILE A 282 -30.86 -6.07 -9.39
N GLU A 283 -32.07 -5.58 -9.75
CA GLU A 283 -33.35 -6.34 -9.75
C GLU A 283 -34.07 -6.39 -11.11
#